data_AF-A0A523E4N4-F1
#
_entry.id   AF-A0A523E4N4-F1
#
_cell.length_a   1.000
_cell.length_b   1.000
_cell.length_c   1.000
_cell.angle_alpha   90.00
_cell.angle_beta   90.00
_cell.angle_gamma   90.00
#
_symmetry.space_group_name_H-M   'P 1'
#
loop_
_entity.id
_entity.type
_entity.pdbx_description
1 polymer ?
#
loop_
_entity_poly.entity_id
_entity_poly.type
_entity_poly.pdbx_seq_one_letter_code
_entity_poly.pdbx_strand_id
1 'polypeptide(L)'
;MDAERWQRIQELFEAAVELPGDERAAWLAGACSAEPELQAEVLSLLAADTDDRVAGIVSGSAQAVMRSETTDMAGRMIGPYRIQREIGRGGMGTVYLAARDDGQFEQQVAIKVVRERLARPDLVERFRVERQILARLEHPNIARLLDGGETDEGSPYVVMEHIEGLSLDRYCEERKLSLADRLDLFLGVRG
;
A
#
# COMPACT_ATOMS: atom_id res chain seq x y z
N MET A 1 -23.12 -0.98 -4.32
CA MET A 1 -22.70 -2.39 -4.30
C MET A 1 -23.06 -2.93 -2.94
N ASP A 2 -23.84 -4.01 -2.89
CA ASP A 2 -24.38 -4.57 -1.65
C ASP A 2 -23.33 -5.46 -0.96
N ALA A 3 -23.28 -5.42 0.37
CA ALA A 3 -22.25 -6.12 1.16
C ALA A 3 -22.27 -7.65 0.97
N GLU A 4 -23.45 -8.23 0.80
CA GLU A 4 -23.63 -9.67 0.54
C GLU A 4 -23.05 -10.08 -0.82
N ARG A 5 -23.18 -9.22 -1.84
CA ARG A 5 -22.62 -9.46 -3.18
C ARG A 5 -21.09 -9.46 -3.12
N TRP A 6 -20.50 -8.52 -2.37
CA TRP A 6 -19.04 -8.46 -2.19
C TRP A 6 -18.48 -9.68 -1.47
N GLN A 7 -19.16 -10.12 -0.41
CA GLN A 7 -18.76 -11.32 0.33
C GLN A 7 -18.79 -12.57 -0.57
N ARG A 8 -19.80 -12.67 -1.43
CA ARG A 8 -19.92 -13.77 -2.39
C ARG A 8 -18.81 -13.78 -3.45
N ILE A 9 -18.43 -12.60 -3.96
CA ILE A 9 -17.30 -12.46 -4.90
C ILE A 9 -16.00 -12.92 -4.25
N GLN A 10 -15.78 -12.55 -2.99
CA GLN A 10 -14.56 -12.90 -2.26
C GLN A 10 -14.43 -14.41 -2.05
N GLU A 11 -15.50 -15.10 -1.63
CA GLU A 11 -15.52 -16.55 -1.47
C GLU A 11 -15.19 -17.29 -2.78
N LEU A 12 -15.78 -16.83 -3.90
CA LEU A 12 -15.56 -17.43 -5.21
C LEU A 12 -14.15 -17.17 -5.74
N PHE A 13 -13.60 -15.99 -5.48
CA PHE A 13 -12.22 -15.65 -5.84
C PHE A 13 -11.21 -16.51 -5.05
N GLU A 14 -11.34 -16.59 -3.72
CA GLU A 14 -10.44 -17.39 -2.87
C GLU A 14 -10.43 -18.86 -3.29
N ALA A 15 -11.61 -19.44 -3.55
CA ALA A 15 -11.72 -20.81 -4.03
C ALA A 15 -11.15 -21.00 -5.45
N ALA A 16 -11.28 -20.01 -6.34
CA ALA A 16 -10.78 -20.11 -7.71
C ALA A 16 -9.26 -19.93 -7.80
N VAL A 17 -8.62 -19.15 -6.91
CA VAL A 17 -7.16 -18.96 -6.91
C VAL A 17 -6.41 -20.26 -6.59
N GLU A 18 -6.98 -21.12 -5.75
CA GLU A 18 -6.40 -22.43 -5.39
C GLU A 18 -6.47 -23.47 -6.53
N LEU A 19 -7.27 -23.22 -7.58
CA LEU A 19 -7.43 -24.14 -8.72
C LEU A 19 -6.39 -23.87 -9.82
N PRO A 20 -5.97 -24.89 -10.59
CA PRO A 20 -5.20 -24.73 -11.81
C PRO A 20 -5.91 -23.84 -12.83
N GLY A 21 -5.17 -22.97 -13.54
CA GLY A 21 -5.73 -21.91 -14.40
C GLY A 21 -6.66 -22.40 -15.52
N ASP A 22 -6.45 -23.63 -16.00
CA ASP A 22 -7.29 -24.34 -16.96
C ASP A 22 -8.60 -24.85 -16.37
N GLU A 23 -8.66 -25.11 -15.06
CA GLU A 23 -9.85 -25.54 -14.34
C GLU A 23 -10.69 -24.37 -13.80
N ARG A 24 -10.08 -23.20 -13.56
CA ARG A 24 -10.75 -22.00 -12.99
C ARG A 24 -11.98 -21.55 -13.77
N ALA A 25 -11.86 -21.42 -15.08
CA ALA A 25 -12.93 -20.90 -15.93
C ALA A 25 -14.14 -21.87 -15.98
N ALA A 26 -13.88 -23.17 -16.02
CA ALA A 26 -14.91 -24.20 -16.02
C ALA A 26 -15.60 -24.30 -14.64
N TRP A 27 -14.82 -24.21 -13.56
CA TRP A 27 -15.34 -24.20 -12.19
C TRP A 27 -16.23 -22.98 -11.93
N LEU A 28 -15.80 -21.78 -12.33
CA LEU A 28 -16.58 -20.55 -12.19
C LEU A 28 -17.86 -20.57 -13.03
N ALA A 29 -17.84 -21.16 -14.22
CA ALA A 29 -19.05 -21.33 -15.03
C ALA A 29 -20.09 -22.24 -14.34
N GLY A 30 -19.63 -23.26 -13.60
CA GLY A 30 -20.50 -24.11 -12.79
C GLY A 30 -21.00 -23.43 -11.51
N ALA A 31 -20.10 -22.75 -10.79
CA ALA A 31 -20.42 -22.10 -9.52
C ALA A 31 -21.32 -20.86 -9.68
N CYS A 32 -21.25 -20.18 -10.82
CA CYS A 32 -22.02 -18.97 -11.14
C CYS A 32 -23.07 -19.19 -12.24
N SER A 33 -23.57 -20.42 -12.43
CA SER A 33 -24.46 -20.76 -13.56
C SER A 33 -25.76 -19.95 -13.61
N ALA A 34 -26.19 -19.38 -12.47
CA ALA A 34 -27.37 -18.51 -12.36
C ALA A 34 -27.02 -17.00 -12.33
N GLU A 35 -25.74 -16.63 -12.29
CA GLU A 35 -25.26 -15.28 -11.99
C GLU A 35 -24.08 -14.86 -12.90
N PRO A 36 -24.33 -14.61 -14.20
CA PRO A 36 -23.27 -14.32 -15.18
C PRO A 36 -22.52 -13.00 -14.91
N GLU A 37 -23.17 -12.04 -14.25
CA GLU A 37 -22.51 -10.78 -13.84
C GLU A 37 -21.48 -11.01 -12.73
N LEU A 38 -21.79 -11.90 -11.78
CA LEU A 38 -20.90 -12.29 -10.70
C LEU A 38 -19.68 -13.04 -11.23
N GLN A 39 -19.91 -13.93 -12.20
CA GLN A 39 -18.85 -14.64 -12.92
C GLN A 39 -17.88 -13.65 -13.60
N ALA A 40 -18.41 -12.63 -14.27
CA ALA A 40 -17.59 -11.63 -14.95
C ALA A 40 -16.74 -10.81 -13.97
N GLU A 41 -17.28 -10.47 -12.80
CA GLU A 41 -16.54 -9.75 -11.75
C GLU A 41 -15.40 -10.60 -11.17
N VAL A 42 -15.64 -11.88 -10.86
CA VAL A 42 -14.59 -12.78 -10.34
C VAL A 42 -13.52 -13.07 -11.41
N LEU A 43 -13.90 -13.26 -12.67
CA LEU A 43 -12.95 -13.42 -13.77
C LEU A 43 -12.09 -12.17 -14.00
N SER A 44 -12.67 -10.98 -13.82
CA SER A 44 -11.93 -9.71 -13.86
C SER A 44 -10.88 -9.61 -12.75
N LEU A 45 -11.24 -10.05 -11.53
CA LEU A 45 -10.30 -10.11 -10.40
C LEU A 45 -9.19 -11.15 -10.61
N LEU A 46 -9.52 -12.34 -11.13
CA LEU A 46 -8.53 -13.37 -11.45
C LEU A 46 -7.62 -12.95 -12.61
N ALA A 47 -8.15 -12.25 -13.62
CA ALA A 47 -7.34 -11.70 -14.70
C ALA A 47 -6.31 -10.69 -14.17
N ALA A 48 -6.71 -9.84 -13.21
CA ALA A 48 -5.81 -8.90 -12.54
C ALA A 48 -4.77 -9.58 -11.63
N ASP A 49 -5.05 -10.79 -11.13
CA ASP A 49 -4.13 -11.62 -10.34
C ASP A 49 -3.13 -12.40 -11.22
N THR A 50 -3.58 -12.92 -12.36
CA THR A 50 -2.73 -13.63 -13.34
C THR A 50 -1.90 -12.71 -14.24
N ASP A 51 -2.26 -11.42 -14.33
CA ASP A 51 -1.41 -10.42 -14.95
C ASP A 51 -0.18 -10.25 -14.05
N ASP A 52 0.87 -10.99 -14.40
CA ASP A 52 2.12 -11.22 -13.68
C ASP A 52 3.00 -9.97 -13.59
N ARG A 53 2.38 -8.85 -13.27
CA ARG A 53 3.02 -7.64 -12.78
C ARG A 53 3.37 -7.80 -11.31
N VAL A 54 2.87 -8.80 -10.59
CA VAL A 54 3.16 -8.99 -9.16
C VAL A 54 4.36 -9.93 -8.93
N ALA A 55 4.58 -11.02 -9.69
CA ALA A 55 5.78 -11.83 -9.51
C ALA A 55 7.02 -11.22 -10.22
N GLY A 56 6.83 -10.49 -11.32
CA GLY A 56 7.89 -9.69 -11.96
C GLY A 56 8.40 -8.50 -11.14
N ILE A 57 7.66 -8.06 -10.10
CA ILE A 57 8.05 -6.99 -9.16
C ILE A 57 9.13 -7.45 -8.17
N VAL A 58 9.23 -8.76 -7.89
CA VAL A 58 10.17 -9.27 -6.86
C VAL A 58 11.60 -9.45 -7.38
N SER A 59 11.86 -9.42 -8.70
CA SER A 59 13.24 -9.56 -9.18
C SER A 59 13.63 -8.84 -10.48
N GLY A 60 12.71 -8.50 -11.39
CA GLY A 60 13.09 -8.07 -12.74
C GLY A 60 12.83 -6.61 -13.10
N SER A 61 11.79 -6.00 -12.53
CA SER A 61 11.27 -4.71 -13.02
C SER A 61 11.68 -3.48 -12.21
N ALA A 62 12.58 -3.65 -11.23
CA ALA A 62 13.24 -2.53 -10.56
C ALA A 62 14.04 -1.66 -11.54
N GLN A 63 14.44 -2.13 -12.73
CA GLN A 63 15.30 -1.35 -13.63
C GLN A 63 14.58 -0.71 -14.84
N ALA A 64 13.48 -1.28 -15.34
CA ALA A 64 12.91 -0.83 -16.62
C ALA A 64 11.78 0.20 -16.50
N VAL A 65 11.07 0.26 -15.35
CA VAL A 65 9.99 1.24 -15.10
C VAL A 65 10.53 2.53 -14.44
N MET A 66 11.85 2.60 -14.19
CA MET A 66 12.56 3.73 -13.55
C MET A 66 12.62 5.03 -14.37
N ARG A 67 11.97 5.12 -15.53
CA ARG A 67 12.00 6.32 -16.37
C ARG A 67 10.60 6.74 -16.80
N SER A 68 9.82 7.29 -15.86
CA SER A 68 8.91 8.38 -16.19
C SER A 68 8.51 9.15 -14.93
N GLU A 69 8.89 10.43 -14.92
CA GLU A 69 8.48 11.51 -14.02
C GLU A 69 8.95 11.40 -12.56
N THR A 70 10.26 11.58 -12.38
CA THR A 70 10.80 12.17 -11.15
C THR A 70 10.42 13.65 -11.13
N THR A 71 9.23 13.98 -10.63
CA THR A 71 9.02 15.33 -10.11
C THR A 71 9.82 15.41 -8.82
N ASP A 72 10.96 16.10 -8.85
CA ASP A 72 11.75 16.33 -7.65
C ASP A 72 10.92 17.18 -6.69
N MET A 73 10.39 16.53 -5.66
CA MET A 73 9.57 17.18 -4.63
C MET A 73 10.43 17.89 -3.59
N ALA A 74 11.77 17.78 -3.65
CA ALA A 74 12.66 18.42 -2.70
C ALA A 74 12.43 19.93 -2.65
N GLY A 75 12.32 20.48 -1.44
CA GLY A 75 12.06 21.89 -1.20
C GLY A 75 10.59 22.32 -1.28
N ARG A 76 9.68 21.47 -1.80
CA ARG A 76 8.23 21.76 -1.79
C ARG A 76 7.66 21.69 -0.37
N MET A 77 6.61 22.47 -0.14
CA MET A 77 5.83 22.45 1.09
C MET A 77 4.62 21.53 0.93
N ILE A 78 4.34 20.72 1.95
CA ILE A 78 3.07 20.01 2.14
C ILE A 78 2.57 20.40 3.53
N GLY A 79 1.53 21.24 3.59
CA GLY A 79 1.12 21.86 4.86
C GLY A 79 2.31 22.60 5.51
N PRO A 80 2.58 22.41 6.82
CA PRO A 80 3.70 23.05 7.52
C PRO A 80 5.04 22.34 7.31
N TYR A 81 5.13 21.33 6.43
CA TYR A 81 6.31 20.49 6.28
C TYR A 81 7.04 20.76 4.95
N ARG A 82 8.35 20.98 5.02
CA ARG A 82 9.23 21.11 3.86
C ARG A 82 9.85 19.76 3.53
N ILE A 83 9.62 19.28 2.31
CA ILE A 83 10.22 18.03 1.83
C ILE A 83 11.74 18.20 1.68
N GLN A 84 12.49 17.26 2.24
CA GLN A 84 13.94 17.20 2.13
C GLN A 84 14.37 16.25 1.01
N ARG A 85 13.86 15.01 1.00
CA ARG A 85 14.22 13.98 0.02
C ARG A 85 13.24 12.80 0.03
N GLU A 86 13.23 12.01 -1.03
CA GLU A 86 12.55 10.70 -1.05
C GLU A 86 13.29 9.69 -0.15
N ILE A 87 12.54 8.94 0.65
CA ILE A 87 13.06 7.85 1.52
C ILE A 87 12.50 6.47 1.16
N GLY A 88 11.44 6.41 0.37
CA GLY A 88 10.91 5.14 -0.12
C GLY A 88 9.82 5.35 -1.16
N ARG A 89 9.65 4.37 -2.04
CA ARG A 89 8.62 4.40 -3.10
C ARG A 89 8.06 3.01 -3.28
N GLY A 90 6.74 2.91 -3.35
CA GLY A 90 6.03 1.66 -3.56
C GLY A 90 4.79 1.83 -4.43
N GLY A 91 4.00 0.77 -4.56
CA GLY A 91 2.78 0.79 -5.38
C GLY A 91 1.74 1.81 -4.89
N MET A 92 1.63 1.97 -3.57
CA MET A 92 0.64 2.85 -2.94
C MET A 92 1.01 4.34 -2.92
N GLY A 93 2.25 4.70 -3.27
CA GLY A 93 2.71 6.07 -3.05
C GLY A 93 4.22 6.22 -2.94
N THR A 94 4.63 7.44 -2.65
CA THR A 94 6.01 7.82 -2.36
C THR A 94 6.09 8.37 -0.95
N VAL A 95 7.12 7.97 -0.20
CA VAL A 95 7.42 8.42 1.14
C VAL A 95 8.61 9.37 1.10
N TYR A 96 8.42 10.55 1.65
CA TYR A 96 9.43 11.60 1.72
C TYR A 96 9.84 11.86 3.16
N LEU A 97 11.12 12.12 3.39
CA LEU A 97 11.59 12.79 4.60
C LEU A 97 11.27 14.27 4.46
N ALA A 98 10.65 14.83 5.49
CA ALA A 98 10.35 16.25 5.57
C ALA A 98 10.70 16.80 6.95
N ALA A 99 10.94 18.11 7.02
CA ALA A 99 11.12 18.83 8.28
C ALA A 99 9.96 19.80 8.46
N ARG A 100 9.47 19.93 9.70
CA ARG A 100 8.50 20.97 10.06
C ARG A 100 9.17 22.34 9.94
N ASP A 101 8.53 23.26 9.22
CA ASP A 101 9.08 24.58 8.86
C ASP A 101 8.12 25.71 9.24
N ASP A 102 7.45 25.57 10.38
CA ASP A 102 6.55 26.58 10.96
C ASP A 102 7.19 27.39 12.10
N GLY A 103 8.50 27.20 12.31
CA GLY A 103 9.30 27.92 13.29
C GLY A 103 9.01 27.59 14.75
N GLN A 104 8.18 26.57 15.04
CA GLN A 104 7.81 26.23 16.42
C GLN A 104 8.72 25.18 17.06
N PHE A 105 9.17 24.18 16.30
CA PHE A 105 10.13 23.18 16.74
C PHE A 105 10.70 22.38 15.55
N GLU A 106 11.95 21.92 15.68
CA GLU A 106 12.60 21.06 14.68
C GLU A 106 12.10 19.62 14.86
N GLN A 107 11.25 19.14 13.95
CA GLN A 107 10.82 17.75 13.90
C GLN A 107 10.95 17.22 12.47
N GLN A 108 11.64 16.07 12.33
CA GLN A 108 11.63 15.29 11.11
C GLN A 108 10.45 14.31 11.08
N VAL A 109 9.81 14.22 9.93
CA VAL A 109 8.63 13.39 9.71
C VAL A 109 8.76 12.62 8.40
N ALA A 110 8.07 11.50 8.30
CA ALA A 110 7.88 10.78 7.05
C ALA A 110 6.50 11.14 6.47
N ILE A 111 6.46 11.60 5.21
CA ILE A 111 5.21 11.96 4.52
C ILE A 111 4.99 10.99 3.38
N LYS A 112 3.96 10.15 3.48
CA LYS A 112 3.52 9.27 2.39
C LYS A 112 2.47 9.98 1.54
N VAL A 113 2.80 10.28 0.29
CA VAL A 113 1.87 10.83 -0.71
C VAL A 113 1.32 9.67 -1.55
N VAL A 114 0.00 9.52 -1.56
CA VAL A 114 -0.70 8.49 -2.31
C VAL A 114 -0.80 8.90 -3.78
N ARG A 115 -0.56 7.96 -4.71
CA ARG A 115 -0.65 8.26 -6.15
C ARG A 115 -2.09 8.61 -6.54
N GLU A 116 -2.26 9.66 -7.33
CA GLU A 116 -3.55 10.15 -7.82
C GLU A 116 -4.42 9.07 -8.49
N ARG A 117 -3.80 8.14 -9.23
CA ARG A 117 -4.50 7.00 -9.87
C ARG A 117 -5.20 6.03 -8.91
N LEU A 118 -4.77 6.03 -7.64
CA LEU A 118 -5.37 5.25 -6.56
C LEU A 118 -6.35 6.09 -5.73
N ALA A 119 -6.31 7.42 -5.82
CA ALA A 119 -7.14 8.34 -5.08
C ALA A 119 -8.54 8.47 -5.71
N ARG A 120 -9.32 7.38 -5.74
CA ARG A 120 -10.75 7.46 -6.08
C ARG A 120 -11.50 8.26 -4.99
N PRO A 121 -12.61 8.96 -5.29
CA PRO A 121 -13.38 9.70 -4.29
C PRO A 121 -13.78 8.85 -3.07
N ASP A 122 -14.15 7.59 -3.29
CA ASP A 122 -14.47 6.63 -2.22
C ASP A 122 -13.25 6.30 -1.33
N LEU A 123 -12.05 6.38 -1.89
CA LEU A 123 -10.79 6.14 -1.19
C LEU A 123 -10.42 7.33 -0.30
N VAL A 124 -10.73 8.56 -0.73
CA VAL A 124 -10.50 9.78 0.07
C VAL A 124 -11.36 9.79 1.33
N GLU A 125 -12.65 9.45 1.20
CA GLU A 125 -13.54 9.38 2.37
C GLU A 125 -13.21 8.19 3.29
N ARG A 126 -12.81 7.04 2.73
CA ARG A 126 -12.23 5.95 3.53
C ARG A 126 -10.96 6.39 4.24
N PHE A 127 -10.08 7.14 3.58
CA PHE A 127 -8.87 7.69 4.18
C PHE A 127 -9.17 8.60 5.37
N ARG A 128 -10.24 9.42 5.31
CA ARG A 128 -10.66 10.26 6.45
C ARG A 128 -11.09 9.44 7.65
N VAL A 129 -11.91 8.41 7.43
CA VAL A 129 -12.36 7.51 8.49
C VAL A 129 -11.17 6.70 9.06
N GLU A 130 -10.33 6.18 8.18
CA GLU A 130 -9.16 5.36 8.53
C GLU A 130 -8.09 6.17 9.26
N ARG A 131 -7.91 7.46 8.93
CA ARG A 131 -7.07 8.39 9.71
C ARG A 131 -7.49 8.46 11.17
N GLN A 132 -8.79 8.47 11.46
CA GLN A 132 -9.26 8.59 12.83
C GLN A 132 -9.04 7.30 13.64
N ILE A 133 -9.03 6.14 12.96
CA ILE A 133 -8.66 4.85 13.55
C ILE A 133 -7.15 4.78 13.78
N LEU A 134 -6.36 5.10 12.76
CA LEU A 134 -4.89 5.10 12.81
C LEU A 134 -4.33 6.13 13.80
N ALA A 135 -5.00 7.27 13.99
CA ALA A 135 -4.60 8.29 14.96
C ALA A 135 -4.73 7.82 16.42
N ARG A 136 -5.54 6.79 16.68
CA ARG A 136 -5.71 6.18 18.01
C ARG A 136 -4.81 4.97 18.23
N LEU A 137 -4.12 4.52 17.19
CA LEU A 137 -3.26 3.36 17.24
C LEU A 137 -1.90 3.75 17.84
N GLU A 138 -1.75 3.53 19.14
CA GLU A 138 -0.48 3.71 19.85
C GLU A 138 0.10 2.33 20.16
N HIS A 139 1.20 2.01 19.51
CA HIS A 139 1.86 0.71 19.66
C HIS A 139 3.36 0.86 19.43
N PRO A 140 4.22 0.23 20.27
CA PRO A 140 5.67 0.43 20.19
C PRO A 140 6.29 0.03 18.84
N ASN A 141 5.62 -0.90 18.13
CA ASN A 141 6.07 -1.41 16.83
C ASN A 141 5.35 -0.78 15.62
N ILE A 142 4.54 0.27 15.81
CA ILE A 142 3.81 0.92 14.71
C ILE A 142 4.13 2.41 14.72
N ALA A 143 4.60 2.92 13.58
CA ALA A 143 4.91 4.34 13.43
C ALA A 143 3.65 5.18 13.68
N ARG A 144 3.76 6.14 14.61
CA ARG A 144 2.62 6.95 15.03
C ARG A 144 2.17 7.88 13.89
N LEU A 145 0.87 7.90 13.66
CA LEU A 145 0.24 8.87 12.78
C LEU A 145 0.26 10.25 13.47
N LEU A 146 0.86 11.25 12.82
CA LEU A 146 0.95 12.62 13.33
C LEU A 146 -0.13 13.52 12.74
N ASP A 147 -0.34 13.42 11.42
CA ASP A 147 -1.24 14.30 10.68
C ASP A 147 -1.59 13.67 9.32
N GLY A 148 -2.48 14.31 8.57
CA GLY A 148 -2.64 14.06 7.15
C GLY A 148 -3.64 15.01 6.52
N GLY A 149 -3.46 15.28 5.24
CA GLY A 149 -4.35 16.12 4.46
C GLY A 149 -4.44 15.70 3.00
N GLU A 150 -4.72 16.69 2.17
CA GLU A 150 -4.69 16.60 0.72
C GLU A 150 -3.69 17.66 0.24
N THR A 151 -2.84 17.32 -0.73
CA THR A 151 -1.95 18.30 -1.37
C THR A 151 -2.76 19.26 -2.23
N ASP A 152 -2.18 20.40 -2.63
CA ASP A 152 -2.82 21.33 -3.57
C ASP A 152 -3.25 20.68 -4.91
N GLU A 153 -2.60 19.58 -5.28
CA GLU A 153 -2.88 18.76 -6.48
C GLU A 153 -3.95 17.68 -6.25
N GLY A 154 -4.62 17.66 -5.10
CA GLY A 154 -5.68 16.68 -4.80
C GLY A 154 -5.20 15.31 -4.30
N SER A 155 -3.89 15.10 -4.19
CA SER A 155 -3.35 13.82 -3.71
C SER A 155 -3.41 13.68 -2.18
N PRO A 156 -3.99 12.59 -1.63
CA PRO A 156 -3.97 12.34 -0.20
C PRO A 156 -2.55 12.12 0.32
N TYR A 157 -2.24 12.64 1.50
CA TYR A 157 -0.97 12.39 2.16
C TYR A 157 -1.13 12.05 3.64
N VAL A 158 -0.19 11.29 4.19
CA VAL A 158 -0.16 10.92 5.60
C VAL A 158 1.20 11.29 6.19
N VAL A 159 1.19 11.95 7.33
CA VAL A 159 2.39 12.35 8.08
C VAL A 159 2.54 11.41 9.26
N MET A 160 3.69 10.75 9.34
CA MET A 160 4.02 9.80 10.41
C MET A 160 5.37 10.16 11.03
N GLU A 161 5.61 9.61 12.21
CA GLU A 161 6.93 9.61 12.83
C GLU A 161 7.99 9.10 11.84
N HIS A 162 9.10 9.81 11.74
CA HIS A 162 10.26 9.33 11.02
C HIS A 162 11.04 8.35 11.89
N ILE A 163 11.06 7.07 11.49
CA ILE A 163 11.84 6.04 12.17
C ILE A 163 13.23 5.95 11.55
N GLU A 164 14.25 6.23 12.36
CA GLU A 164 15.64 6.02 11.97
C GLU A 164 15.96 4.52 12.02
N GLY A 165 15.95 3.86 10.87
CA GLY A 165 16.19 2.43 10.77
C GLY A 165 16.31 1.91 9.35
N LEU A 166 16.55 0.61 9.23
CA LEU A 166 16.50 -0.10 7.95
C LEU A 166 15.12 -0.73 7.79
N SER A 167 14.65 -0.77 6.54
CA SER A 167 13.48 -1.57 6.20
C SER A 167 13.76 -3.05 6.47
N LEU A 168 12.72 -3.80 6.85
CA LEU A 168 12.89 -5.17 7.36
C LEU A 168 13.53 -6.11 6.31
N ASP A 169 13.17 -5.95 5.05
CA ASP A 169 13.76 -6.63 3.90
C ASP A 169 15.27 -6.38 3.83
N ARG A 170 15.68 -5.11 3.86
CA ARG A 170 17.09 -4.72 3.80
C ARG A 170 17.86 -5.18 5.03
N TYR A 171 17.25 -5.10 6.22
CA TYR A 171 17.82 -5.64 7.45
C TYR A 171 18.06 -7.15 7.35
N CYS A 172 17.09 -7.90 6.81
CA CYS A 172 17.21 -9.34 6.61
C CYS A 172 18.29 -9.71 5.59
N GLU A 173 18.41 -8.94 4.50
CA GLU A 173 19.43 -9.14 3.47
C GLU A 173 20.83 -8.82 3.97
N GLU A 174 21.03 -7.65 4.58
CA GLU A 174 22.35 -7.21 5.07
C GLU A 174 22.89 -8.15 6.14
N ARG A 175 22.02 -8.69 7.00
CA ARG A 175 22.41 -9.64 8.06
C ARG A 175 22.34 -11.11 7.64
N LYS A 176 21.92 -11.40 6.40
CA LYS A 176 21.76 -12.78 5.89
C LYS A 176 20.98 -13.68 6.85
N LEU A 177 19.87 -13.15 7.37
CA LEU A 177 19.08 -13.84 8.39
C LEU A 177 18.50 -15.15 7.87
N SER A 178 18.54 -16.17 8.72
CA SER A 178 17.91 -17.47 8.43
C SER A 178 16.38 -17.35 8.40
N LEU A 179 15.70 -18.37 7.87
CA LEU A 179 14.23 -18.39 7.89
C LEU A 179 13.69 -18.31 9.33
N ALA A 180 14.34 -18.95 10.29
CA ALA A 180 13.96 -18.91 11.70
C ALA A 180 14.06 -17.48 12.24
N ASP A 181 15.18 -16.78 12.01
CA ASP A 181 15.37 -15.41 12.49
C ASP A 181 14.34 -14.44 11.88
N ARG A 182 13.96 -14.66 10.62
CA ARG A 182 12.90 -13.87 9.96
C ARG A 182 11.53 -14.12 10.57
N LEU A 183 11.23 -15.35 10.95
CA LEU A 183 9.98 -15.70 11.64
C LEU A 183 9.94 -15.10 13.05
N ASP A 184 11.06 -15.10 13.76
CA ASP A 184 11.16 -14.45 15.08
C ASP A 184 10.93 -12.93 14.98
N LEU A 185 11.50 -12.28 13.96
CA LEU A 185 11.22 -10.88 13.66
C LEU A 185 9.73 -10.63 13.37
N PHE A 186 9.09 -11.52 12.60
CA PHE A 186 7.66 -11.42 12.30
C PHE A 186 6.80 -11.56 13.57
N LEU A 187 7.16 -12.48 14.47
CA LEU A 187 6.48 -12.66 15.75
C LEU A 187 6.64 -11.46 16.68
N GLY A 188 7.78 -10.76 16.63
CA GLY A 188 8.02 -9.54 17.41
C GLY A 188 7.09 -8.37 17.09
N VAL A 189 6.47 -8.34 15.90
CA VAL A 189 5.53 -7.29 15.50
C VAL A 189 4.14 -7.47 16.13
N ARG A 190 3.82 -8.64 16.68
CA ARG A 190 2.47 -8.97 17.21
C ARG A 190 2.15 -8.40 18.61
N GLY A 191 3.08 -7.70 19.26
CA GLY A 191 2.95 -7.31 20.67
C GLY A 191 2.94 -5.82 20.90
#